data_AF-A0A2H0T782-F1
#
_entry.id   AF-A0A2H0T782-F1
#
_cell.length_a   1.000
_cell.length_b   1.000
_cell.length_c   1.000
_cell.angle_alpha   90.00
_cell.angle_beta   90.00
_cell.angle_gamma   90.00
#
_symmetry.space_group_name_H-M   'P 1'
#
loop_
_entity.id
_entity.type
_entity.pdbx_description
1 polymer ?
#
loop_
_entity_poly.entity_id
_entity_poly.type
_entity_poly.pdbx_seq_one_letter_code
_entity_poly.pdbx_strand_id
1 'polypeptide(L)'
;EKLFFCKNVKTALDVGHARGIILLEGMNAGLELHEFTPLQVKQAITGYGVADKMQMQKMVQQILHLHELPRPDDAADALALAITLANSINLIDKNAVKK
;
A
#
# COMPACT_ATOMS: atom_id res chain seq x y z
N GLU A 1 0.66 -1.29 5.32
CA GLU A 1 -0.80 -1.16 5.31
C GLU A 1 -1.30 -0.72 6.68
N LYS A 2 -2.10 0.35 6.76
CA LYS A 2 -2.64 0.87 8.02
C LYS A 2 -3.99 0.18 8.30
N LEU A 3 -3.98 -0.95 8.99
CA LEU A 3 -5.19 -1.66 9.41
C LEU A 3 -5.01 -2.14 10.85
N PHE A 4 -5.62 -1.43 11.80
CA PHE A 4 -5.75 -1.90 13.18
C PHE A 4 -7.23 -1.96 13.54
N PHE A 5 -7.92 -2.99 13.03
CA PHE A 5 -9.15 -3.48 13.64
C PHE A 5 -8.87 -4.84 14.26
N CYS A 6 -8.07 -4.85 15.32
CA CYS A 6 -7.84 -6.06 16.11
C CYS A 6 -8.99 -6.22 17.09
N LYS A 7 -9.91 -7.17 16.84
CA LYS A 7 -10.92 -7.61 17.83
C LYS A 7 -10.27 -8.15 19.12
N ASN A 8 -9.01 -8.58 19.06
CA ASN A 8 -8.30 -9.23 20.15
C ASN A 8 -7.00 -8.48 20.49
N VAL A 9 -6.90 -7.99 21.73
CA VAL A 9 -5.83 -7.11 22.21
C VAL A 9 -4.46 -7.79 22.21
N LYS A 10 -4.40 -9.10 22.51
CA LYS A 10 -3.13 -9.86 22.52
C LYS A 10 -2.48 -9.91 21.13
N THR A 11 -3.25 -10.27 20.11
CA THR A 11 -2.75 -10.33 18.73
C THR A 11 -2.36 -8.94 18.20
N ALA A 12 -3.04 -7.88 18.66
CA ALA A 12 -2.69 -6.51 18.31
C ALA A 12 -1.30 -6.11 18.85
N LEU A 13 -0.98 -6.53 20.08
CA LEU A 13 0.31 -6.28 20.73
C LEU A 13 1.45 -6.99 20.00
N ASP A 14 1.28 -8.27 19.66
CA ASP A 14 2.32 -9.04 18.96
C ASP A 14 2.64 -8.45 17.58
N VAL A 15 1.61 -8.08 16.81
CA VAL A 15 1.77 -7.40 15.51
C VAL A 15 2.38 -6.00 15.69
N GLY A 16 2.00 -5.30 16.77
CA GLY A 16 2.55 -4.00 17.12
C GLY A 16 4.06 -4.04 17.38
N HIS A 17 4.53 -5.03 18.14
CA HIS A 17 5.97 -5.23 18.38
C HIS A 17 6.74 -5.50 17.08
N ALA A 18 6.25 -6.42 16.25
CA ALA A 18 6.88 -6.74 14.97
C ALA A 18 6.96 -5.51 14.05
N ARG A 19 5.86 -4.74 13.94
CA ARG A 19 5.83 -3.51 13.14
C ARG A 19 6.77 -2.44 13.68
N GLY A 20 6.88 -2.30 15.00
CA GLY A 20 7.81 -1.36 15.63
C GLY A 20 9.26 -1.58 15.21
N ILE A 21 9.72 -2.83 15.20
CA ILE A 21 11.07 -3.19 14.76
C ILE A 21 11.25 -2.87 13.26
N ILE A 22 10.28 -3.22 12.41
CA ILE A 22 10.35 -2.96 10.96
C ILE A 22 10.47 -1.47 10.67
N LEU A 23 9.69 -0.63 11.37
CA LEU A 23 9.75 0.82 11.20
C LEU A 23 11.09 1.39 11.70
N LEU A 24 11.57 0.93 12.85
CA LEU A 24 12.85 1.38 13.40
C LEU A 24 14.02 1.04 12.47
N GLU A 25 14.10 -0.19 11.99
CA GLU A 25 15.15 -0.62 11.06
C GLU A 25 15.04 0.11 9.72
N GLY A 26 13.83 0.34 9.20
CA GLY A 26 13.62 1.14 8.00
C GLY A 26 14.15 2.58 8.15
N MET A 27 13.91 3.20 9.30
CA MET A 27 14.45 4.54 9.61
C MET A 27 15.97 4.52 9.78
N ASN A 28 16.53 3.52 10.46
CA ASN A 28 17.99 3.37 10.64
C ASN A 28 18.71 3.15 9.30
N ALA A 29 18.06 2.49 8.35
CA ALA A 29 18.56 2.31 6.99
C ALA A 29 18.40 3.56 6.10
N GLY A 30 17.82 4.65 6.63
CA GLY A 30 17.61 5.91 5.89
C GLY A 30 16.51 5.83 4.82
N LEU A 31 15.59 4.87 4.91
CA LEU A 31 14.50 4.72 3.96
C LEU A 31 13.34 5.69 4.28
N GLU A 32 12.76 6.30 3.26
CA GLU A 32 11.53 7.08 3.40
C GLU A 32 10.34 6.12 3.56
N LEU A 33 9.67 6.20 4.71
CA LEU A 33 8.56 5.31 5.06
C LEU A 33 7.24 5.98 4.71
N HIS A 34 6.44 5.33 3.86
CA HIS A 34 5.10 5.77 3.51
C HIS A 34 4.04 4.77 3.97
N GLU A 35 2.98 5.27 4.60
CA GLU A 35 1.89 4.45 5.09
C GLU A 35 0.58 4.77 4.38
N PHE A 36 -0.01 3.75 3.76
CA PHE A 36 -1.33 3.85 3.13
C PHE A 36 -2.36 2.99 3.87
N THR A 37 -3.54 3.56 4.07
CA THR A 37 -4.74 2.84 4.48
C THR A 37 -5.28 2.03 3.31
N PRO A 38 -6.00 0.91 3.55
CA PRO A 38 -6.64 0.15 2.48
C PRO A 38 -7.57 1.00 1.60
N LEU A 39 -8.25 1.98 2.21
CA LEU A 39 -9.10 2.93 1.51
C LEU A 39 -8.30 3.79 0.51
N GLN A 40 -7.14 4.31 0.94
CA GLN A 40 -6.26 5.10 0.08
C GLN A 40 -5.68 4.27 -1.07
N VAL A 41 -5.28 3.02 -0.81
CA VAL A 41 -4.78 2.11 -1.86
C VAL A 41 -5.85 1.87 -2.91
N LYS A 42 -7.07 1.52 -2.47
CA LYS A 42 -8.20 1.33 -3.37
C LYS A 42 -8.50 2.58 -4.18
N GLN A 43 -8.61 3.74 -3.52
CA GLN A 43 -8.87 5.01 -4.18
C GLN A 43 -7.79 5.38 -5.21
N ALA A 44 -6.51 5.15 -4.89
CA ALA A 44 -5.40 5.48 -5.79
C ALA A 44 -5.38 4.62 -7.06
N ILE A 45 -5.92 3.40 -7.00
CA ILE A 45 -5.90 2.43 -8.11
C ILE A 45 -7.21 2.46 -8.90
N THR A 46 -8.36 2.46 -8.23
CA THR A 46 -9.69 2.34 -8.86
C THR A 46 -10.39 3.69 -9.04
N GLY A 47 -9.89 4.76 -8.41
CA GLY A 47 -10.51 6.09 -8.40
C GLY A 47 -11.58 6.28 -7.31
N TYR A 48 -11.99 5.23 -6.61
CA TYR A 48 -12.97 5.31 -5.52
C TYR A 48 -12.65 4.32 -4.39
N GLY A 49 -12.67 4.79 -3.14
CA GLY A 49 -12.17 4.02 -1.99
C GLY A 49 -12.98 2.77 -1.63
N VAL A 50 -14.26 2.70 -2.04
CA VAL A 50 -15.17 1.58 -1.69
C VAL A 50 -15.04 0.39 -2.65
N ALA A 51 -14.03 0.37 -3.53
CA ALA A 51 -13.83 -0.73 -4.46
C ALA A 51 -13.57 -2.07 -3.77
N ASP A 52 -14.08 -3.15 -4.38
CA ASP A 52 -13.84 -4.51 -3.92
C ASP A 52 -12.39 -4.94 -4.18
N LYS A 53 -11.89 -5.89 -3.38
CA LYS A 53 -10.52 -6.41 -3.54
C LYS A 53 -10.28 -6.95 -4.96
N MET A 54 -11.26 -7.66 -5.52
CA MET A 54 -11.21 -8.17 -6.89
C MET A 54 -11.15 -7.05 -7.94
N GLN A 55 -11.84 -5.93 -7.72
CA GLN A 55 -11.80 -4.78 -8.62
C GLN A 55 -10.41 -4.13 -8.60
N MET A 56 -9.83 -3.96 -7.42
CA MET A 56 -8.46 -3.47 -7.27
C MET A 56 -7.46 -4.39 -8.00
N GLN A 57 -7.55 -5.70 -7.82
CA GLN A 57 -6.67 -6.67 -8.49
C GLN A 57 -6.78 -6.61 -10.03
N LYS A 58 -7.99 -6.49 -10.57
CA LYS A 58 -8.21 -6.30 -12.01
C LYS A 58 -7.61 -4.98 -12.51
N MET A 59 -7.74 -3.90 -11.75
CA MET A 59 -7.13 -2.62 -12.11
C MET A 59 -5.61 -2.70 -12.10
N VAL A 60 -5.01 -3.37 -11.11
CA VAL A 60 -3.55 -3.63 -11.10
C VAL A 60 -3.12 -4.42 -12.34
N GLN A 61 -3.88 -5.46 -12.72
CA GLN A 61 -3.63 -6.22 -13.94
C GLN A 61 -3.64 -5.33 -15.18
N GLN A 62 -4.65 -4.46 -15.31
CA GLN A 62 -4.78 -3.54 -16.45
C GLN A 62 -3.67 -2.49 -16.49
N ILE A 63 -3.34 -1.87 -15.34
CA ILE A 63 -2.28 -0.86 -15.23
C ILE A 63 -0.92 -1.45 -15.62
N LEU A 64 -0.64 -2.68 -15.20
CA LEU A 64 0.63 -3.36 -15.46
C LEU A 64 0.62 -4.21 -16.74
N HIS A 65 -0.47 -4.18 -17.52
CA HIS A 65 -0.64 -4.97 -18.75
C HIS A 65 -0.35 -6.47 -18.56
N LEU A 66 -0.72 -7.03 -17.41
CA LEU A 66 -0.50 -8.43 -17.10
C LEU A 66 -1.52 -9.33 -17.82
N HIS A 67 -1.04 -10.42 -18.41
CA HIS A 67 -1.90 -11.38 -19.12
C HIS A 67 -2.92 -12.04 -18.18
N GLU A 68 -2.53 -12.27 -16.93
CA GLU A 68 -3.37 -12.90 -15.90
C GLU A 68 -3.42 -12.08 -14.63
N LEU A 69 -4.40 -12.36 -13.78
CA LEU A 69 -4.49 -11.76 -12.46
C LEU A 69 -3.22 -12.10 -11.65
N PRO A 70 -2.58 -11.10 -11.02
CA PRO A 70 -1.39 -11.35 -10.21
C PRO A 70 -1.72 -12.33 -9.09
N ARG A 71 -1.03 -13.47 -9.10
CA ARG A 71 -1.11 -14.52 -8.07
C ARG A 71 0.29 -14.74 -7.48
N PRO A 72 0.40 -15.01 -6.17
CA PRO A 72 -0.66 -15.11 -5.15
C PRO A 72 -1.29 -13.75 -4.80
N ASP A 73 -2.39 -13.75 -4.03
CA ASP A 73 -3.11 -12.51 -3.65
C ASP A 73 -2.20 -11.48 -2.98
N ASP A 74 -1.20 -11.94 -2.20
CA ASP A 74 -0.20 -11.09 -1.55
C ASP A 74 0.65 -10.30 -2.55
N ALA A 75 0.95 -10.90 -3.72
CA ALA A 75 1.68 -10.22 -4.79
C ALA A 75 0.84 -9.10 -5.40
N ALA A 76 -0.48 -9.31 -5.55
CA ALA A 76 -1.38 -8.29 -6.04
C ALA A 76 -1.47 -7.10 -5.08
N ASP A 77 -1.51 -7.36 -3.76
CA ASP A 77 -1.53 -6.33 -2.73
C ASP A 77 -0.20 -5.55 -2.67
N ALA A 78 0.93 -6.24 -2.84
CA ALA A 78 2.24 -5.58 -2.94
C ALA A 78 2.34 -4.68 -4.18
N LEU A 79 1.88 -5.14 -5.35
CA LEU A 79 1.84 -4.34 -6.58
C LEU A 79 0.91 -3.14 -6.44
N ALA A 80 -0.25 -3.32 -5.80
CA ALA A 80 -1.18 -2.25 -5.49
C ALA A 80 -0.54 -1.15 -4.63
N LEU A 81 0.18 -1.54 -3.57
CA LEU A 81 0.94 -0.61 -2.73
C LEU A 81 2.04 0.11 -3.50
N ALA A 82 2.78 -0.60 -4.37
CA ALA A 82 3.83 -0.02 -5.19
C ALA A 82 3.28 1.04 -6.17
N ILE A 83 2.17 0.74 -6.84
CA ILE A 83 1.49 1.71 -7.73
C ILE A 83 1.01 2.93 -6.93
N THR A 84 0.41 2.70 -5.75
CA THR A 84 -0.05 3.78 -4.87
C THR A 84 1.11 4.69 -4.44
N LEU A 85 2.23 4.09 -4.04
CA LEU A 85 3.45 4.81 -3.69
C LEU A 85 3.99 5.62 -4.87
N ALA A 86 4.12 4.99 -6.05
CA ALA A 86 4.60 5.65 -7.26
C ALA A 86 3.71 6.85 -7.66
N ASN A 87 2.39 6.72 -7.54
CA ASN A 87 1.45 7.82 -7.77
C ASN A 87 1.62 8.94 -6.74
N SER A 88 1.81 8.59 -5.46
CA SER A 88 2.02 9.56 -4.39
C SER A 88 3.34 10.34 -4.55
N ILE A 89 4.44 9.66 -4.89
CA ILE A 89 5.76 10.30 -5.09
C ILE A 89 5.74 11.22 -6.32
N ASN A 90 5.17 10.78 -7.45
CA ASN A 90 5.06 11.63 -8.65
C ASN A 90 4.25 12.91 -8.40
N LEU A 91 3.25 12.88 -7.51
CA LEU A 91 2.52 14.07 -7.09
C LEU A 91 3.39 15.01 -6.25
N ILE A 92 4.30 14.48 -5.44
CA ILE A 92 5.26 15.26 -4.64
C ILE A 92 6.33 15.88 -5.54
N ASP A 93 6.88 15.11 -6.49
CA ASP A 93 7.93 15.59 -7.42
C ASP A 93 7.44 16.70 -8.36
N LYS A 94 6.20 16.60 -8.87
CA LYS A 94 5.60 17.68 -9.68
C LYS A 94 5.42 18.99 -8.91
N ASN A 95 5.33 18.92 -7.58
CA ASN A 95 5.27 20.11 -6.73
C ASN A 95 6.67 20.63 -6.35
N ALA A 96 7.70 19.77 -6.35
CA ALA A 96 9.09 20.17 -6.12
C ALA A 96 9.71 20.92 -7.32
N VAL A 97 9.34 20.57 -8.56
CA VAL A 97 9.84 21.23 -9.78
C VAL A 97 9.20 22.62 -10.03
N LYS A 98 8.16 22.99 -9.27
CA LYS A 98 7.47 24.28 -9.41
C LYS A 98 7.99 25.40 -8.50
N LYS A 99 9.17 25.25 -7.90
CA LYS A 99 9.77 26.29 -7.04
C LYS A 99 11.09 26.81 -7.57
#